data_AF-A0A8T4EED8-F1
#
_entry.id   AF-A0A8T4EED8-F1
#
_cell.length_a   1.000
_cell.length_b   1.000
_cell.length_c   1.000
_cell.angle_alpha   90.00
_cell.angle_beta   90.00
_cell.angle_gamma   90.00
#
_symmetry.space_group_name_H-M   'P 1'
#
loop_
_entity.id
_entity.type
_entity.pdbx_description
1 polymer ?
#
loop_
_entity_poly.entity_id
_entity_poly.type
_entity_poly.pdbx_seq_one_letter_code
_entity_poly.pdbx_strand_id
1 'polypeptide(L)'
;MKKESIVEITKNQIRKRTTWALILILPYIFSEWHMRAYGLYATMPYLDKLVHFFFGVAVAAIAYLVYFKNRKFALLCTFAFSMTWEIMEIIGDKIIPQSPDLFDIFFFDGVFDIVVALIGAYLTFALLKKKF
;
A
#
# COMPACT_ATOMS: atom_id res chain seq x y z
N MET A 1 28.52 -23.77 -17.55
CA MET A 1 27.69 -22.74 -16.90
C MET A 1 28.05 -21.37 -17.48
N LYS A 2 27.12 -20.66 -18.12
CA LYS A 2 27.37 -19.27 -18.55
C LYS A 2 27.43 -18.39 -17.29
N LYS A 3 28.55 -17.68 -17.09
CA LYS A 3 28.59 -16.59 -16.11
C LYS A 3 27.70 -15.47 -16.65
N GLU A 4 26.50 -15.33 -16.09
CA GLU A 4 25.71 -14.11 -16.32
C GLU A 4 26.56 -12.91 -15.90
N SER A 5 26.53 -11.86 -16.71
CA SER A 5 27.22 -10.62 -16.35
C SER A 5 26.57 -10.01 -15.09
N ILE A 6 27.34 -9.29 -14.28
CA ILE A 6 26.81 -8.55 -13.11
C ILE A 6 25.61 -7.66 -13.53
N VAL A 7 25.63 -7.15 -14.75
CA VAL A 7 24.54 -6.35 -15.35
C VAL A 7 23.26 -7.17 -15.52
N GLU A 8 23.33 -8.40 -16.04
CA GLU A 8 22.16 -9.27 -16.20
C GLU A 8 21.54 -9.68 -14.86
N ILE A 9 22.38 -10.02 -13.88
CA ILE A 9 21.93 -10.36 -12.52
C ILE A 9 21.17 -9.17 -11.92
N THR A 10 21.72 -7.96 -12.06
CA THR A 10 21.10 -6.74 -11.54
C THR A 10 19.76 -6.45 -12.23
N LYS A 11 19.69 -6.56 -13.56
CA LYS A 11 18.44 -6.40 -14.33
C LYS A 11 17.37 -7.40 -13.91
N ASN A 12 17.74 -8.67 -13.74
CA ASN A 12 16.82 -9.72 -13.30
C ASN A 12 16.29 -9.48 -11.88
N GLN A 13 17.14 -9.00 -10.97
CA GLN A 13 16.71 -8.64 -9.62
C GLN A 13 15.74 -7.45 -9.62
N ILE A 14 16.03 -6.38 -10.38
CA ILE A 14 15.14 -5.22 -10.51
C ILE A 14 13.80 -5.65 -11.10
N ARG A 15 13.80 -6.41 -12.20
CA ARG A 15 12.57 -6.91 -12.84
C ARG A 15 11.71 -7.69 -11.86
N LYS A 16 12.29 -8.66 -11.13
CA LYS A 16 11.55 -9.45 -10.14
C LYS A 16 10.93 -8.56 -9.06
N ARG A 17 11.70 -7.60 -8.54
CA ARG A 17 11.26 -6.63 -7.53
C ARG A 17 10.10 -5.76 -8.03
N THR A 18 10.17 -5.25 -9.26
CA THR A 18 9.10 -4.49 -9.90
C THR A 18 7.84 -5.34 -10.11
N THR A 19 8.00 -6.59 -10.56
CA THR A 19 6.87 -7.51 -10.72
C THR A 19 6.15 -7.75 -9.39
N TRP A 20 6.88 -7.98 -8.30
CA TRP A 20 6.28 -8.12 -6.97
C TRP A 20 5.57 -6.86 -6.50
N ALA A 21 6.11 -5.68 -6.80
CA ALA A 21 5.45 -4.41 -6.52
C ALA A 21 4.10 -4.30 -7.25
N LEU A 22 4.07 -4.62 -8.55
CA LEU A 22 2.83 -4.58 -9.35
C LEU A 22 1.79 -5.61 -8.87
N ILE A 23 2.22 -6.83 -8.52
CA ILE A 23 1.33 -7.88 -8.00
C ILE A 23 0.66 -7.45 -6.69
N LEU A 24 1.26 -6.56 -5.90
CA LEU A 24 0.70 -6.13 -4.61
C LEU A 24 -0.08 -4.81 -4.72
N ILE A 25 0.30 -3.91 -5.64
CA ILE A 25 -0.38 -2.62 -5.83
C ILE A 25 -1.66 -2.78 -6.68
N LEU A 26 -1.64 -3.61 -7.74
CA LEU A 26 -2.78 -3.73 -8.65
C LEU A 26 -4.03 -4.33 -7.98
N PRO A 27 -3.95 -5.40 -7.15
CA PRO A 27 -5.11 -5.91 -6.45
C PRO A 27 -5.69 -4.90 -5.47
N TYR A 28 -4.85 -4.06 -4.86
CA TYR A 28 -5.30 -3.00 -3.96
C TYR A 28 -6.15 -1.97 -4.72
N ILE A 29 -5.63 -1.43 -5.84
CA ILE A 29 -6.37 -0.51 -6.71
C ILE A 29 -7.69 -1.14 -7.16
N PHE A 30 -7.67 -2.41 -7.57
CA PHE A 30 -8.86 -3.10 -8.03
C PHE A 30 -9.87 -3.34 -6.91
N SER A 31 -9.41 -3.72 -5.72
CA SER A 31 -10.26 -3.95 -4.56
C SER A 31 -10.96 -2.67 -4.12
N GLU A 32 -10.25 -1.56 -4.15
CA GLU A 32 -10.76 -0.26 -3.76
C GLU A 32 -11.84 0.21 -4.74
N TRP A 33 -11.51 0.20 -6.04
CA TRP A 33 -12.49 0.52 -7.07
C TRP A 33 -13.73 -0.37 -7.02
N HIS A 34 -13.55 -1.66 -6.76
CA HIS A 34 -14.66 -2.60 -6.59
C HIS A 34 -15.50 -2.27 -5.35
N MET A 35 -14.88 -1.98 -4.20
CA MET A 35 -15.61 -1.60 -2.98
C MET A 35 -16.44 -0.33 -3.16
N ARG A 36 -15.90 0.70 -3.83
CA ARG A 36 -16.65 1.91 -4.20
C ARG A 36 -17.78 1.60 -5.18
N ALA A 37 -17.49 0.85 -6.25
CA ALA A 37 -18.48 0.55 -7.30
C ALA A 37 -19.71 -0.21 -6.78
N TYR A 38 -19.54 -1.05 -5.75
CA TYR A 38 -20.62 -1.83 -5.14
C TYR A 38 -21.13 -1.23 -3.82
N GLY A 39 -20.66 -0.05 -3.42
CA GLY A 39 -21.09 0.60 -2.17
C GLY A 39 -20.78 -0.21 -0.91
N LEU A 40 -19.74 -1.05 -0.94
CA LEU A 40 -19.41 -1.95 0.18
C LEU A 40 -19.06 -1.18 1.46
N TYR A 41 -18.53 0.03 1.34
CA TYR A 41 -18.23 0.90 2.48
C TYR A 41 -19.48 1.33 3.27
N ALA A 42 -20.66 1.38 2.63
CA ALA A 42 -21.91 1.65 3.35
C ALA A 42 -22.32 0.46 4.25
N THR A 43 -21.92 -0.77 3.88
CA THR A 43 -22.26 -1.98 4.64
C THR A 43 -21.16 -2.35 5.64
N MET A 44 -19.89 -2.11 5.30
CA MET A 44 -18.73 -2.47 6.09
C MET A 44 -17.75 -1.28 6.15
N PRO A 45 -18.02 -0.25 6.95
CA PRO A 45 -17.21 0.97 6.98
C PRO A 45 -15.76 0.72 7.44
N TYR A 46 -15.52 -0.30 8.27
CA TYR A 46 -14.17 -0.66 8.72
C TYR A 46 -13.36 -1.47 7.70
N LEU A 47 -13.98 -1.93 6.61
CA LEU A 47 -13.29 -2.71 5.58
C LEU A 47 -12.17 -1.89 4.93
N ASP A 48 -12.42 -0.61 4.74
CA ASP A 48 -11.45 0.36 4.24
C ASP A 48 -10.16 0.36 5.09
N LYS A 49 -10.31 0.50 6.41
CA LYS A 49 -9.18 0.50 7.35
C LYS A 49 -8.39 -0.81 7.33
N LEU A 50 -9.07 -1.95 7.17
CA LEU A 50 -8.39 -3.24 7.01
C LEU A 50 -7.57 -3.29 5.71
N VAL A 51 -8.11 -2.74 4.62
CA VAL A 51 -7.45 -2.69 3.32
C VAL A 51 -6.20 -1.80 3.41
N HIS A 52 -6.30 -0.61 4.02
CA HIS A 52 -5.14 0.26 4.28
C HIS A 52 -4.08 -0.40 5.19
N PHE A 53 -4.49 -1.15 6.21
CA PHE A 53 -3.59 -1.90 7.07
C PHE A 53 -2.75 -2.92 6.29
N PHE A 54 -3.42 -3.79 5.50
CA PHE A 54 -2.73 -4.82 4.73
C PHE A 54 -1.91 -4.23 3.58
N PHE A 55 -2.33 -3.10 3.02
CA PHE A 55 -1.53 -2.34 2.07
C PHE A 55 -0.23 -1.85 2.69
N GLY A 56 -0.29 -1.27 3.90
CA GLY A 56 0.90 -0.87 4.66
C GLY A 56 1.85 -2.03 4.92
N VAL A 57 1.33 -3.21 5.27
CA VAL A 57 2.12 -4.45 5.42
C VAL A 57 2.86 -4.79 4.11
N ALA A 58 2.14 -4.79 2.99
CA ALA A 58 2.66 -5.16 1.68
C ALA A 58 3.72 -4.17 1.17
N VAL A 59 3.43 -2.86 1.20
CA VAL A 59 4.36 -1.82 0.76
C VAL A 59 5.64 -1.84 1.59
N ALA A 60 5.52 -1.94 2.92
CA ALA A 60 6.69 -2.03 3.79
C ALA A 60 7.53 -3.27 3.51
N ALA A 61 6.91 -4.44 3.29
CA ALA A 61 7.61 -5.68 2.98
C ALA A 61 8.37 -5.58 1.65
N ILE A 62 7.72 -5.08 0.59
CA ILE A 62 8.36 -4.87 -0.71
C ILE A 62 9.50 -3.87 -0.58
N ALA A 63 9.23 -2.66 -0.07
CA ALA A 63 10.24 -1.61 0.03
C ALA A 63 11.45 -2.07 0.85
N TYR A 64 11.22 -2.83 1.93
CA TYR A 64 12.31 -3.43 2.71
C TYR A 64 13.13 -4.43 1.90
N LEU A 65 12.51 -5.30 1.11
CA LEU A 65 13.23 -6.27 0.26
C LEU A 65 13.96 -5.60 -0.91
N VAL A 66 13.37 -4.55 -1.50
CA VAL A 66 13.92 -3.83 -2.65
C VAL A 66 15.09 -2.94 -2.24
N TYR A 67 14.97 -2.21 -1.11
CA TYR A 67 15.95 -1.22 -0.66
C TYR A 67 16.86 -1.76 0.44
N PHE A 68 17.38 -2.97 0.22
CA PHE A 68 18.45 -3.58 1.04
C PHE A 68 18.16 -3.60 2.55
N LYS A 69 16.94 -3.96 2.94
CA LYS A 69 16.54 -4.10 4.34
C LYS A 69 16.61 -2.78 5.14
N ASN A 70 16.44 -1.64 4.48
CA ASN A 70 16.38 -0.34 5.15
C ASN A 70 14.96 -0.04 5.66
N ARG A 71 14.74 -0.19 6.97
CA ARG A 71 13.43 0.03 7.63
C ARG A 71 12.95 1.47 7.50
N LYS A 72 13.83 2.46 7.68
CA LYS A 72 13.47 3.89 7.61
C LYS A 72 12.98 4.23 6.21
N PHE A 73 13.67 3.72 5.19
CA PHE A 73 13.28 3.93 3.80
C PHE A 73 11.95 3.23 3.48
N ALA A 74 11.74 2.01 3.97
CA ALA A 74 10.47 1.30 3.79
C ALA A 74 9.27 1.99 4.47
N LEU A 75 9.47 2.57 5.66
CA LEU A 75 8.46 3.41 6.32
C LEU A 75 8.17 4.68 5.51
N LEU A 76 9.21 5.36 5.02
CA LEU A 76 9.07 6.54 4.17
C LEU A 76 8.31 6.22 2.88
N CYS A 77 8.61 5.09 2.24
CA CYS A 77 7.86 4.62 1.08
C CYS A 77 6.39 4.37 1.42
N THR A 78 6.11 3.71 2.55
CA THR A 78 4.73 3.45 2.96
C THR A 78 3.97 4.76 3.19
N PHE A 79 4.56 5.70 3.92
CA PHE A 79 3.98 7.03 4.13
C PHE A 79 3.72 7.78 2.82
N ALA A 80 4.71 7.82 1.92
CA ALA A 80 4.57 8.52 0.63
C ALA A 80 3.49 7.89 -0.27
N PHE A 81 3.38 6.57 -0.27
CA PHE A 81 2.32 5.86 -0.99
C PHE A 81 0.95 6.13 -0.39
N SER A 82 0.78 6.04 0.94
CA SER A 82 -0.48 6.35 1.61
C SER A 82 -0.90 7.80 1.34
N MET A 83 0.01 8.77 1.47
CA MET A 83 -0.27 10.17 1.13
C MET A 83 -0.72 10.34 -0.33
N THR A 84 -0.08 9.64 -1.26
CA THR A 84 -0.44 9.69 -2.68
C THR A 84 -1.82 9.07 -2.91
N TRP A 85 -2.14 8.00 -2.18
CA TRP A 85 -3.46 7.36 -2.22
C TRP A 85 -4.56 8.31 -1.76
N GLU A 86 -4.41 8.92 -0.58
CA GLU A 86 -5.39 9.88 -0.05
C GLU A 86 -5.65 11.04 -1.02
N ILE A 87 -4.58 11.56 -1.65
CA ILE A 87 -4.71 12.60 -2.66
C ILE A 87 -5.54 12.10 -3.86
N MET A 88 -5.30 10.86 -4.30
CA MET A 88 -6.04 10.25 -5.41
C MET A 88 -7.52 10.03 -5.07
N GLU A 89 -7.85 9.65 -3.83
CA GLU A 89 -9.23 9.49 -3.39
C GLU A 89 -9.96 10.83 -3.31
N ILE A 90 -9.32 11.85 -2.72
CA ILE A 90 -9.86 13.22 -2.70
C ILE A 90 -10.14 13.74 -4.12
N ILE A 91 -9.27 13.41 -5.08
CA ILE A 91 -9.49 13.77 -6.49
C ILE A 91 -10.63 12.93 -7.09
N GLY A 92 -10.64 11.62 -6.84
CA GLY A 92 -11.63 10.68 -7.37
C GLY A 92 -13.05 11.04 -6.92
N ASP A 93 -13.22 11.38 -5.66
CA ASP A 93 -14.52 11.70 -5.08
C ASP A 93 -15.07 13.06 -5.53
N LYS A 94 -14.20 13.96 -6.03
CA LYS A 94 -14.64 15.18 -6.72
C LYS A 94 -15.13 14.91 -8.13
N ILE A 95 -14.63 13.85 -8.78
CA ILE A 95 -15.02 13.48 -10.15
C ILE A 95 -16.27 12.60 -10.12
N ILE A 96 -16.35 11.67 -9.16
CA ILE A 96 -17.44 10.72 -8.96
C ILE A 96 -17.98 10.94 -7.55
N PRO A 97 -19.05 11.76 -7.39
CA PRO A 97 -19.60 12.06 -6.07
C PRO A 97 -20.00 10.77 -5.33
N GLN A 98 -19.45 10.60 -4.13
CA GLN A 98 -19.79 9.51 -3.22
C GLN A 98 -21.21 9.65 -2.67
N SER A 99 -21.76 8.57 -2.12
CA SER A 99 -23.03 8.64 -1.39
C SER A 99 -22.89 9.59 -0.17
N PRO A 100 -23.94 10.32 0.23
CA PRO A 100 -23.91 11.25 1.36
C PRO A 100 -23.45 10.62 2.67
N ASP A 101 -23.63 9.30 2.82
CA ASP A 101 -23.29 8.53 4.03
C ASP A 101 -21.76 8.35 4.21
N LEU A 102 -20.96 8.76 3.22
CA LEU A 102 -19.49 8.74 3.24
C LEU A 102 -18.89 10.16 3.28
N PHE A 103 -19.73 11.20 3.41
CA PHE A 103 -19.33 12.60 3.17
C PHE A 103 -18.66 13.27 4.38
N ASP A 104 -18.85 12.72 5.58
CA ASP A 104 -18.23 13.24 6.79
C ASP A 104 -16.92 12.50 7.07
N ILE A 105 -15.88 13.29 7.42
CA ILE A 105 -14.57 12.89 7.96
C ILE A 105 -13.39 12.85 6.94
N PHE A 106 -13.53 13.25 5.66
CA PHE A 106 -12.45 13.25 4.63
C PHE A 106 -11.01 13.49 5.11
N PHE A 107 -10.76 14.53 5.91
CA PHE A 107 -9.41 14.84 6.38
C PHE A 107 -8.96 13.90 7.50
N PHE A 108 -9.83 13.59 8.46
CA PHE A 108 -9.48 12.73 9.58
C PHE A 108 -9.50 11.24 9.19
N ASP A 109 -10.31 10.89 8.19
CA ASP A 109 -10.42 9.53 7.66
C ASP A 109 -9.13 9.16 6.95
N GLY A 110 -8.69 9.98 5.99
CA GLY A 110 -7.41 9.76 5.31
C GLY A 110 -6.19 9.84 6.22
N VAL A 111 -6.21 10.68 7.25
CA VAL A 111 -5.17 10.66 8.30
C VAL A 111 -5.18 9.33 9.05
N PHE A 112 -6.36 8.80 9.37
CA PHE A 112 -6.48 7.50 10.03
C PHE A 112 -5.99 6.37 9.13
N ASP A 113 -6.26 6.42 7.82
CA ASP A 113 -5.75 5.46 6.84
C ASP A 113 -4.24 5.44 6.74
N ILE A 114 -3.61 6.61 6.71
CA ILE A 114 -2.16 6.73 6.77
C ILE A 114 -1.62 6.11 8.06
N VAL A 115 -2.24 6.41 9.21
CA VAL A 115 -1.83 5.85 10.50
C VAL A 115 -1.96 4.33 10.51
N VAL A 116 -3.08 3.78 10.04
CA VAL A 116 -3.36 2.34 10.01
C VAL A 116 -2.40 1.62 9.06
N ALA A 117 -2.09 2.20 7.90
CA ALA A 117 -1.07 1.69 6.99
C ALA A 117 0.33 1.68 7.65
N LEU A 118 0.69 2.74 8.39
CA LEU A 118 1.94 2.77 9.15
C LEU A 118 1.99 1.71 10.25
N ILE A 119 0.88 1.45 10.95
CA ILE A 119 0.79 0.35 11.94
C ILE A 119 1.07 -1.00 11.25
N GLY A 120 0.45 -1.24 10.08
CA GLY A 120 0.74 -2.42 9.25
C GLY A 120 2.22 -2.54 8.90
N ALA A 121 2.84 -1.44 8.45
CA ALA A 121 4.27 -1.39 8.16
C ALA A 121 5.15 -1.71 9.37
N TYR A 122 4.83 -1.16 10.55
CA TYR A 122 5.53 -1.47 11.79
C TYR A 122 5.41 -2.96 12.16
N LEU A 123 4.22 -3.54 12.01
CA LEU A 123 4.00 -4.97 12.27
C LEU A 123 4.87 -5.84 11.37
N THR A 124 5.01 -5.50 10.09
CA THR A 124 5.93 -6.19 9.16
C THR A 124 7.33 -6.31 9.76
N PHE A 125 7.89 -5.20 10.29
CA PHE A 125 9.23 -5.24 10.88
C PHE A 125 9.27 -5.99 12.21
N ALA A 126 8.21 -5.91 13.03
CA ALA A 126 8.12 -6.65 14.28
C ALA A 126 8.15 -8.18 14.04
N LEU A 127 7.44 -8.64 13.00
CA LEU A 127 7.43 -10.05 12.60
C LEU A 127 8.77 -10.49 12.00
N LEU A 128 9.40 -9.63 11.19
CA LEU A 128 10.73 -9.92 10.61
C LEU A 128 11.85 -9.94 11.65
N LYS A 129 11.74 -9.18 12.74
CA LYS A 129 12.71 -9.17 13.84
C LYS A 129 12.76 -10.51 14.60
N LYS A 130 11.69 -11.31 14.59
CA LYS A 130 11.64 -12.62 15.27
C LYS A 130 12.33 -13.76 14.51
N LYS A 131 12.78 -13.55 13.27
CA LYS A 131 13.37 -14.59 12.41
C LYS A 131 14.90 -14.56 12.30
N PHE A 132 15.57 -13.76 13.14
CA PHE A 132 17.02 -13.72 13.32
C PHE A 132 17.33 -13.48 14.80
#